data_AF-A0A956K669-F1
#
_entry.id   AF-A0A956K669-F1
#
_cell.length_a   1.000
_cell.length_b   1.000
_cell.length_c   1.000
_cell.angle_alpha   90.00
_cell.angle_beta   90.00
_cell.angle_gamma   90.00
#
_symmetry.space_group_name_H-M   'P 1'
#
loop_
_entity.id
_entity.type
_entity.pdbx_description
1 polymer ?
#
loop_
_entity_poly.entity_id
_entity_poly.type
_entity_poly.pdbx_seq_one_letter_code
_entity_poly.pdbx_strand_id
1 'polypeptide(L)'
;DAPHVLEYSWGGNPMRWELSPRGEGTRLKLWHAIDRGYISMGAAGWHICFDVLDRLLGGQAIGRIVGGEAMKFGWKRLNSEYAAQFGIEAPSW
;
A
#
# COMPACT_ATOMS: atom_id res chain seq x y z
N ASP A 1 15.54 -10.80 8.32
CA ASP A 1 15.38 -12.05 9.09
C ASP A 1 14.48 -12.97 8.28
N ALA A 2 15.06 -13.75 7.37
CA ALA A 2 14.28 -14.52 6.41
C ALA A 2 13.70 -15.78 7.09
N PRO A 3 12.43 -16.16 6.79
CA PRO A 3 11.51 -15.53 5.85
C PRO A 3 10.58 -14.47 6.47
N HIS A 4 10.73 -14.13 7.75
CA HIS A 4 9.72 -13.41 8.53
C HIS A 4 9.75 -11.89 8.39
N VAL A 5 10.92 -11.28 8.22
CA VAL A 5 11.10 -9.83 8.19
C VAL A 5 12.04 -9.40 7.07
N LEU A 6 11.57 -8.42 6.29
CA LEU A 6 12.37 -7.67 5.32
C LEU A 6 12.27 -6.17 5.65
N GLU A 7 13.40 -5.54 5.90
CA GLU A 7 13.50 -4.11 6.23
C GLU A 7 14.54 -3.44 5.34
N TYR A 8 14.19 -2.30 4.75
CA TYR A 8 15.06 -1.54 3.86
C TYR A 8 14.57 -0.11 3.69
N SER A 9 15.38 0.74 3.05
CA SER A 9 14.99 2.11 2.68
C SER A 9 14.42 2.15 1.27
N TRP A 10 13.25 2.77 1.12
CA TRP A 10 12.58 3.01 -0.17
C TRP A 10 12.34 4.49 -0.36
N GLY A 11 12.89 5.06 -1.43
CA GLY A 11 12.83 6.52 -1.66
C GLY A 11 13.40 7.33 -0.49
N GLY A 12 14.43 6.81 0.18
CA GLY A 12 15.04 7.42 1.35
C GLY A 12 14.29 7.18 2.68
N ASN A 13 13.13 6.54 2.65
CA ASN A 13 12.31 6.32 3.83
C ASN A 13 12.37 4.87 4.33
N PRO A 14 12.45 4.63 5.65
CA PRO A 14 12.38 3.29 6.23
C PRO A 14 11.07 2.57 5.89
N MET A 15 11.18 1.29 5.52
CA MET A 15 10.07 0.40 5.28
C MET A 15 10.36 -0.99 5.82
N ARG A 16 9.33 -1.62 6.37
CA ARG A 16 9.39 -2.93 7.01
C ARG A 16 8.20 -3.79 6.61
N TRP A 17 8.50 -5.01 6.21
CA TRP A 17 7.55 -6.06 5.90
C TRP A 17 7.67 -7.16 6.95
N GLU A 18 6.54 -7.60 7.48
CA GLU A 18 6.48 -8.67 8.48
C GLU A 18 5.47 -9.73 8.04
N LEU A 19 5.91 -10.99 8.06
CA LEU A 19 5.09 -12.17 7.79
C LEU A 19 4.88 -12.95 9.07
N SER A 20 3.62 -13.23 9.39
CA SER A 20 3.25 -14.10 10.51
C SER A 20 2.20 -15.11 10.09
N PRO A 21 2.26 -16.37 10.55
CA PRO A 21 1.19 -17.34 10.30
C PRO A 21 -0.17 -16.83 10.81
N ARG A 22 -1.24 -17.14 10.07
CA ARG A 22 -2.63 -16.85 10.47
C ARG A 22 -3.56 -17.93 9.93
N GLY A 23 -3.82 -18.95 10.74
CA GLY A 23 -4.57 -20.14 10.32
C GLY A 23 -3.85 -20.84 9.16
N GLU A 24 -4.59 -21.21 8.13
CA GLU A 24 -4.05 -21.79 6.89
C GLU A 24 -3.33 -20.76 5.98
N GLY A 25 -3.29 -19.49 6.37
CA GLY A 25 -2.71 -18.41 5.58
C GLY A 25 -1.62 -17.62 6.28
N THR A 26 -1.26 -16.49 5.67
CA THR A 26 -0.22 -15.58 6.16
C THR A 26 -0.82 -14.20 6.38
N ARG A 27 -0.53 -13.60 7.53
CA ARG A 27 -0.73 -12.17 7.77
C ARG A 27 0.53 -11.42 7.38
N LEU A 28 0.39 -10.59 6.35
CA LEU A 28 1.37 -9.60 5.93
C LEU A 28 1.09 -8.27 6.66
N LYS A 29 2.12 -7.68 7.27
CA LYS A 29 2.07 -6.32 7.80
C LYS A 29 3.13 -5.49 7.08
N LEU A 30 2.69 -4.39 6.48
CA LEU A 30 3.57 -3.36 5.96
C LEU A 30 3.57 -2.17 6.92
N TRP A 31 4.77 -1.72 7.27
CA TRP A 31 4.99 -0.42 7.88
C TRP A 31 5.91 0.39 6.98
N HIS A 32 5.57 1.64 6.71
CA HIS A 32 6.35 2.53 5.86
C HIS A 32 6.32 3.93 6.46
N ALA A 33 7.48 4.54 6.67
CA ALA A 33 7.58 5.94 7.05
C ALA A 33 7.28 6.80 5.80
N ILE A 34 6.10 7.38 5.70
CA ILE A 34 5.75 8.27 4.58
C ILE A 34 5.69 9.68 5.14
N ASP A 35 6.31 10.62 4.44
CA ASP A 35 6.20 12.04 4.78
C ASP A 35 4.72 12.46 4.89
N ARG A 36 4.41 13.31 5.87
CA ARG A 36 3.04 13.66 6.21
C ARG A 36 2.30 14.36 5.05
N GLY A 37 3.00 15.11 4.19
CA GLY A 37 2.40 15.73 3.01
C GLY A 37 1.98 14.72 1.93
N TYR A 38 2.53 13.51 1.96
CA TYR A 38 2.28 12.46 0.97
C TYR A 38 1.62 11.21 1.55
N ILE A 39 1.32 11.18 2.84
CA ILE A 39 0.88 9.97 3.56
C ILE A 39 -0.44 9.40 3.01
N SER A 40 -1.40 10.25 2.62
CA SER A 40 -2.66 9.79 2.03
C SER A 40 -2.47 9.21 0.63
N MET A 41 -1.63 9.87 -0.19
CA MET A 41 -1.29 9.41 -1.55
C MET A 41 -0.57 8.06 -1.51
N GLY A 42 0.39 7.93 -0.60
CA GLY A 42 1.16 6.70 -0.42
C GLY A 42 0.30 5.57 0.14
N ALA A 43 -0.56 5.82 1.13
CA ALA A 43 -1.50 4.83 1.64
C ALA A 43 -2.46 4.32 0.56
N ALA A 44 -3.02 5.23 -0.26
CA ALA A 44 -3.86 4.86 -1.39
C ALA A 44 -3.11 4.01 -2.44
N GLY A 45 -1.84 4.32 -2.70
CA GLY A 45 -0.98 3.52 -3.58
C GLY A 45 -0.75 2.11 -3.03
N TRP A 46 -0.40 1.99 -1.75
CA TRP A 46 -0.20 0.68 -1.11
C TRP A 46 -1.47 -0.17 -1.09
N HIS A 47 -2.63 0.46 -0.91
CA HIS A 47 -3.92 -0.24 -0.97
C HIS A 47 -4.11 -0.94 -2.32
N ILE A 48 -3.88 -0.22 -3.43
CA ILE A 48 -3.97 -0.81 -4.77
C ILE A 48 -2.92 -1.90 -4.98
N CYS A 49 -1.69 -1.70 -4.48
CA CYS A 49 -0.67 -2.75 -4.52
C CYS A 49 -1.12 -4.03 -3.81
N PHE A 50 -1.85 -3.91 -2.69
CA PHE A 50 -2.40 -5.06 -1.98
C PHE A 50 -3.54 -5.73 -2.73
N ASP A 51 -4.41 -4.98 -3.42
CA ASP A 51 -5.43 -5.58 -4.29
C ASP A 51 -4.79 -6.38 -5.44
N VAL A 52 -3.72 -5.86 -6.04
CA VAL A 52 -2.95 -6.58 -7.08
C VAL A 52 -2.27 -7.84 -6.51
N LEU A 53 -1.66 -7.73 -5.32
CA LEU A 53 -1.01 -8.85 -4.65
C LEU A 53 -2.01 -9.96 -4.28
N ASP A 54 -3.17 -9.60 -3.75
CA ASP A 54 -4.22 -10.55 -3.37
C ASP A 54 -4.72 -11.32 -4.59
N ARG A 55 -4.97 -10.63 -5.70
CA ARG A 55 -5.33 -11.25 -6.99
C ARG A 55 -4.26 -12.19 -7.53
N LEU A 56 -3.00 -11.79 -7.45
CA LEU A 56 -1.87 -12.61 -7.86
C LEU A 56 -1.80 -13.91 -7.04
N LEU A 57 -1.90 -13.81 -5.71
CA LEU A 57 -1.87 -14.96 -4.81
C LEU A 57 -3.11 -15.86 -4.95
N GLY A 58 -4.26 -15.29 -5.32
CA GLY A 58 -5.50 -16.00 -5.62
C GLY A 58 -5.56 -16.64 -7.02
N GLY A 59 -4.48 -16.58 -7.81
CA GLY A 59 -4.44 -17.16 -9.16
C GLY A 59 -5.19 -16.36 -10.23
N GLN A 60 -5.60 -15.13 -9.93
CA GLN A 60 -6.30 -14.21 -10.83
C GLN A 60 -5.43 -13.01 -11.17
N ALA A 61 -4.17 -13.26 -11.53
CA ALA A 61 -3.17 -12.22 -11.73
C ALA A 61 -3.67 -11.14 -12.70
N ILE A 62 -3.62 -9.89 -12.23
CA ILE A 62 -3.85 -8.70 -13.05
C ILE A 62 -2.52 -7.99 -13.30
N GLY A 63 -2.47 -7.20 -14.38
CA GLY A 63 -1.31 -6.36 -14.65
C GLY A 63 -1.03 -5.37 -13.51
N ARG A 64 0.20 -4.87 -13.46
CA ARG A 64 0.60 -3.84 -12.50
C ARG A 64 -0.16 -2.54 -12.77
N ILE A 65 -0.85 -2.01 -11.77
CA ILE A 65 -1.55 -0.72 -11.83
C ILE A 65 -0.65 0.37 -11.24
N VAL A 66 -0.24 1.36 -12.04
CA VAL A 66 0.65 2.45 -11.60
C VAL A 66 0.38 3.78 -12.28
N GLY A 67 0.84 4.87 -11.64
CA GLY A 67 0.78 6.21 -12.22
C GLY A 67 -0.65 6.60 -12.61
N GLY A 68 -0.82 7.15 -13.81
CA GLY A 68 -2.13 7.56 -14.32
C GLY A 68 -3.15 6.42 -14.42
N GLU A 69 -2.72 5.16 -14.49
CA GLU A 69 -3.62 4.02 -14.51
C GLU A 69 -4.36 3.85 -13.18
N ALA A 70 -3.70 4.11 -12.05
CA ALA A 70 -4.31 4.01 -10.72
C ALA A 70 -5.55 4.90 -10.57
N MET A 71 -5.62 6.00 -11.31
CA MET A 71 -6.77 6.90 -11.33
C MET A 71 -8.04 6.23 -11.86
N LYS A 72 -7.91 5.20 -12.71
CA LYS A 72 -9.02 4.39 -13.22
C LYS A 72 -9.49 3.35 -12.19
N PHE A 73 -8.68 3.06 -11.18
CA PHE A 73 -8.92 2.05 -10.16
C PHE A 73 -9.22 2.67 -8.78
N GLY A 74 -9.93 3.79 -8.76
CA GLY A 74 -10.46 4.37 -7.52
C GLY A 74 -9.43 5.07 -6.62
N TRP A 75 -8.19 5.26 -7.08
CA TRP A 75 -7.13 5.89 -6.27
C TRP A 75 -7.53 7.27 -5.73
N LYS A 76 -8.23 8.09 -6.52
CA LYS A 76 -8.72 9.43 -6.09
C LYS A 76 -9.62 9.34 -4.84
N ARG A 77 -10.53 8.38 -4.83
CA ARG A 77 -11.43 8.11 -3.70
C ARG A 77 -10.62 7.66 -2.49
N LEU A 78 -9.73 6.67 -2.67
CA LEU A 78 -8.86 6.15 -1.59
C LEU A 78 -7.99 7.25 -0.98
N ASN A 79 -7.37 8.09 -1.80
CA ASN A 79 -6.56 9.22 -1.32
C ASN A 79 -7.40 10.18 -0.46
N SER A 80 -8.63 10.49 -0.89
CA SER A 80 -9.53 11.36 -0.13
C SER A 80 -9.96 10.73 1.20
N GLU A 81 -10.27 9.43 1.22
CA GLU A 81 -10.61 8.69 2.43
C GLU A 81 -9.44 8.60 3.42
N TYR A 82 -8.23 8.32 2.93
CA TYR A 82 -7.03 8.31 3.78
C TYR A 82 -6.67 9.71 4.29
N ALA A 83 -6.82 10.76 3.47
CA ALA A 83 -6.61 12.13 3.92
C ALA A 83 -7.53 12.48 5.10
N ALA A 84 -8.81 12.12 5.00
CA ALA A 84 -9.76 12.28 6.09
C ALA A 84 -9.35 11.47 7.34
N GLN A 85 -8.94 10.21 7.18
CA GLN A 85 -8.48 9.36 8.29
C GLN A 85 -7.22 9.92 8.98
N PHE A 86 -6.30 10.51 8.22
CA PHE A 86 -5.06 11.08 8.76
C PHE A 86 -5.21 12.54 9.24
N GLY A 87 -6.40 13.13 9.07
CA GLY A 87 -6.68 14.51 9.45
C GLY A 87 -5.83 15.51 8.67
N ILE A 88 -5.66 15.29 7.36
CA ILE A 88 -4.97 16.21 6.45
C ILE A 88 -5.91 16.64 5.34
N GLU A 89 -5.65 17.81 4.73
CA GLU A 89 -6.38 18.21 3.53
C GLU A 89 -6.04 17.26 2.38
N ALA A 90 -7.09 16.69 1.79
CA ALA A 90 -6.93 15.96 0.53
C ALA A 90 -6.52 16.97 -0.56
N PRO A 91 -5.56 16.63 -1.44
CA PRO A 91 -5.24 17.48 -2.57
C PRO A 91 -6.50 17.79 -3.39
N SER A 92 -6.77 19.06 -3.68
CA SER A 92 -7.81 19.46 -4.62
C SER A 92 -7.31 19.21 -6.05
N TRP A 93 -7.83 18.17 -6.71
CA TRP A 93 -7.49 17.77 -8.07
C TRP A 93 -8.65 17.97 -9.03
#